data_AF-A0A545SAU0-F1
#
_entry.id   AF-A0A545SAU0-F1
#
_cell.length_a   1.000
_cell.length_b   1.000
_cell.length_c   1.000
_cell.angle_alpha   90.00
_cell.angle_beta   90.00
_cell.angle_gamma   90.00
#
_symmetry.space_group_name_H-M   'P 1'
#
loop_
_entity.id
_entity.type
_entity.pdbx_description
1 polymer ?
#
loop_
_entity_poly.entity_id
_entity_poly.type
_entity_poly.pdbx_seq_one_letter_code
_entity_poly.pdbx_strand_id
1 'polypeptide(L)'
;MNNILKIGKYELNSRLIVGSGKYDSFQTTLDATLASGSELITVAVRRVNITNPEEENLMDYFKNTNVKFLPNSAGCTTAEEAITLFRLTREATGIDLIKLEVIGDTAKTLYPDVIETIKACEVLARDGFTIMAYTSDDPIMAKRLESAGAAAVMPL
;
A
#
# COMPACT_ATOMS: atom_id res chain seq x y z
N MET A 1 -24.83 -10.82 10.61
CA MET A 1 -23.61 -10.09 11.03
C MET A 1 -23.05 -9.41 9.79
N ASN A 2 -22.80 -8.10 9.83
CA ASN A 2 -22.12 -7.43 8.73
C ASN A 2 -20.67 -7.92 8.69
N ASN A 3 -20.25 -8.52 7.58
CA ASN A 3 -18.93 -9.13 7.41
C ASN A 3 -17.84 -8.11 7.02
N ILE A 4 -17.78 -7.00 7.75
CA ILE A 4 -16.89 -5.85 7.47
C ILE A 4 -15.44 -6.24 7.79
N LEU A 5 -14.53 -5.95 6.86
CA LEU A 5 -13.08 -6.02 7.07
C LEU A 5 -12.61 -4.71 7.72
N LYS A 6 -11.96 -4.81 8.88
CA LYS A 6 -11.35 -3.66 9.58
C LYS A 6 -9.84 -3.72 9.49
N ILE A 7 -9.22 -2.63 9.06
CA ILE A 7 -7.77 -2.44 8.96
C ILE A 7 -7.44 -1.14 9.68
N GLY A 8 -6.98 -1.24 10.93
CA GLY A 8 -6.85 -0.08 11.81
C GLY A 8 -8.19 0.67 11.93
N LYS A 9 -8.20 1.95 11.52
CA LYS A 9 -9.40 2.80 11.49
C LYS A 9 -10.25 2.69 10.21
N TYR A 10 -9.81 1.91 9.23
CA TYR A 10 -10.49 1.77 7.94
C TYR A 10 -11.42 0.57 7.95
N GLU A 11 -12.64 0.78 7.45
CA GLU A 11 -13.64 -0.26 7.23
C GLU A 11 -13.86 -0.46 5.73
N LEU A 12 -13.95 -1.73 5.31
CA LEU A 12 -14.21 -2.17 3.94
C LEU A 12 -15.27 -3.28 3.96
N ASN A 13 -16.24 -3.18 3.07
CA ASN A 13 -17.20 -4.24 2.77
C ASN A 13 -16.58 -5.31 1.87
N SER A 14 -15.73 -4.89 0.94
CA SER A 14 -15.01 -5.78 0.03
C SER A 14 -13.75 -6.34 0.68
N ARG A 15 -13.51 -7.64 0.47
CA ARG A 15 -12.27 -8.34 0.89
C ARG A 15 -11.28 -8.50 -0.25
N LEU A 16 -11.64 -8.06 -1.45
CA LEU A 16 -10.78 -8.08 -2.62
C LEU A 16 -10.06 -6.73 -2.72
N ILE A 17 -8.74 -6.76 -2.62
CA ILE A 17 -7.85 -5.61 -2.84
C ILE A 17 -7.16 -5.82 -4.19
N VAL A 18 -7.16 -4.80 -5.04
CA VAL A 18 -6.59 -4.90 -6.40
C VAL A 18 -5.37 -4.00 -6.58
N GLY A 19 -4.53 -4.28 -7.57
CA GLY A 19 -3.40 -3.43 -7.94
C GLY A 19 -3.61 -2.72 -9.26
N SER A 20 -2.95 -1.59 -9.46
CA SER A 20 -3.07 -0.75 -10.67
C SER A 20 -2.00 -1.03 -11.75
N GLY A 21 -0.95 -1.78 -11.43
CA GLY A 21 0.32 -1.70 -12.17
C GLY A 21 0.44 -2.46 -13.51
N LYS A 22 -0.60 -3.12 -14.00
CA LYS A 22 -0.51 -4.02 -15.19
C LYS A 22 -1.59 -3.80 -16.25
N TYR A 23 -2.41 -2.77 -16.11
CA TYR A 23 -3.44 -2.46 -17.11
C TYR A 23 -2.87 -1.59 -18.23
N ASP A 24 -3.46 -1.71 -19.42
CA ASP A 24 -3.04 -0.96 -20.61
C ASP A 24 -3.36 0.55 -20.52
N SER A 25 -4.34 0.94 -19.71
CA SER A 25 -4.74 2.34 -19.49
C SER A 25 -5.36 2.56 -18.11
N PHE A 26 -5.45 3.83 -17.68
CA PHE A 26 -6.15 4.19 -16.45
C PHE A 26 -7.66 3.98 -16.54
N GLN A 27 -8.26 4.16 -17.72
CA GLN A 27 -9.67 3.81 -17.92
C GLN A 27 -9.90 2.31 -17.72
N THR A 28 -9.05 1.45 -18.29
CA THR A 28 -9.11 0.00 -18.08
C THR A 28 -8.91 -0.37 -16.60
N THR A 29 -8.01 0.34 -15.90
CA THR A 29 -7.80 0.18 -14.46
C THR A 29 -9.06 0.49 -13.66
N LEU A 30 -9.74 1.59 -13.97
CA LEU A 30 -11.00 2.01 -13.35
C LEU A 30 -12.08 0.95 -13.58
N ASP A 31 -12.33 0.59 -14.84
CA ASP A 31 -13.39 -0.34 -15.22
C ASP A 31 -13.20 -1.70 -14.54
N ALA A 32 -11.97 -2.23 -14.53
CA ALA A 32 -11.66 -3.50 -13.88
C ALA A 32 -11.85 -3.44 -12.35
N THR A 33 -11.48 -2.32 -11.71
CA THR A 33 -11.61 -2.14 -10.26
C THR A 33 -13.08 -2.04 -9.84
N LEU A 34 -13.89 -1.31 -10.61
CA LEU A 34 -15.33 -1.20 -10.37
C LEU A 34 -16.04 -2.53 -10.60
N ALA A 35 -15.70 -3.25 -11.68
CA ALA A 35 -16.26 -4.56 -11.97
C ALA A 35 -15.92 -5.60 -10.90
N SER A 36 -14.75 -5.51 -10.26
CA SER A 36 -14.35 -6.41 -9.18
C SER A 36 -15.06 -6.11 -7.85
N GLY A 37 -15.73 -4.96 -7.72
CA GLY A 37 -16.30 -4.50 -6.46
C GLY A 37 -15.25 -4.23 -5.38
N SER A 38 -14.01 -3.92 -5.76
CA SER A 38 -12.97 -3.57 -4.78
C SER A 38 -13.18 -2.16 -4.27
N GLU A 39 -12.94 -1.96 -2.97
CA GLU A 39 -12.98 -0.64 -2.33
C GLU A 39 -11.57 -0.11 -2.02
N LEU A 40 -10.52 -0.85 -2.41
CA LEU A 40 -9.13 -0.49 -2.14
C LEU A 40 -8.22 -0.91 -3.30
N ILE A 41 -7.57 0.07 -3.93
CA ILE A 41 -6.62 -0.14 -5.03
C ILE A 41 -5.20 0.27 -4.62
N THR A 42 -4.22 -0.59 -4.87
CA THR A 42 -2.82 -0.29 -4.61
C THR A 42 -2.20 0.53 -5.73
N VAL A 43 -1.33 1.48 -5.36
CA VAL A 43 -0.64 2.34 -6.32
C VAL A 43 0.81 2.56 -5.92
N ALA A 44 1.75 2.36 -6.86
CA ALA A 44 3.17 2.57 -6.60
C ALA A 44 3.47 4.07 -6.63
N VAL A 45 3.86 4.65 -5.49
CA VAL A 45 4.06 6.11 -5.35
C VAL A 45 5.05 6.65 -6.39
N ARG A 46 6.13 5.91 -6.67
CA ARG A 46 7.14 6.28 -7.67
C ARG A 46 6.60 6.37 -9.10
N ARG A 47 5.42 5.81 -9.39
CA ARG A 47 4.79 5.79 -10.72
C ARG A 47 3.58 6.72 -10.84
N VAL A 48 3.15 7.33 -9.74
CA VAL A 48 2.07 8.32 -9.77
C VAL A 48 2.72 9.69 -9.92
N ASN A 49 2.26 10.43 -10.91
CA ASN A 49 2.60 11.84 -10.98
C ASN A 49 1.79 12.60 -9.92
N ILE A 50 2.44 12.89 -8.79
CA ILE A 50 1.85 13.64 -7.67
C ILE A 50 2.18 15.15 -7.79
N THR A 51 3.07 15.54 -8.71
CA THR A 51 3.71 16.87 -8.70
C THR A 51 3.44 17.71 -9.94
N ASN A 52 3.08 17.12 -11.08
CA ASN A 52 2.83 17.81 -12.34
C ASN A 52 1.35 17.67 -12.74
N PRO A 53 0.53 18.73 -12.57
CA PRO A 53 -0.91 18.73 -12.86
C PRO A 53 -1.28 18.52 -14.34
N GLU A 54 -0.33 18.68 -15.26
CA GLU A 54 -0.57 18.63 -16.70
C GLU A 54 -0.49 17.20 -17.28
N GLU A 55 -0.02 16.21 -16.50
CA GLU A 55 -0.04 14.82 -16.95
C GLU A 55 -1.21 14.05 -16.36
N GLU A 56 -1.55 12.97 -17.04
CA GLU A 56 -2.62 12.08 -16.67
C GLU A 56 -2.37 11.45 -15.28
N ASN A 57 -3.35 11.52 -14.38
CA ASN A 57 -3.25 10.99 -13.03
C ASN A 57 -4.34 9.96 -12.76
N LEU A 58 -3.94 8.78 -12.28
CA LEU A 58 -4.85 7.71 -11.88
C LEU A 58 -5.90 8.19 -10.86
N MET A 59 -5.54 9.08 -9.95
CA MET A 59 -6.46 9.61 -8.94
C MET A 59 -7.67 10.33 -9.56
N ASP A 60 -7.50 11.01 -10.70
CA ASP A 60 -8.58 11.74 -11.37
C ASP A 60 -9.65 10.81 -11.94
N TYR A 61 -9.27 9.62 -12.38
CA TYR A 61 -10.19 8.59 -12.85
C TYR A 61 -11.09 8.05 -11.73
N PHE A 62 -10.57 7.99 -10.50
CA PHE A 62 -11.30 7.45 -9.35
C PHE A 62 -12.04 8.52 -8.52
N LYS A 63 -11.95 9.81 -8.87
CA LYS A 63 -12.47 10.93 -8.06
C LYS A 63 -13.96 10.85 -7.70
N ASN A 64 -14.75 10.20 -8.55
CA ASN A 64 -16.21 10.04 -8.37
C ASN A 64 -16.60 8.64 -7.88
N THR A 65 -15.65 7.88 -7.33
CA THR A 65 -15.86 6.51 -6.83
C THR A 65 -15.66 6.46 -5.32
N ASN A 66 -16.09 5.36 -4.70
CA ASN A 66 -15.83 5.07 -3.28
C ASN A 66 -14.52 4.28 -3.07
N VAL A 67 -13.72 4.09 -4.12
CA VAL A 67 -12.47 3.31 -4.04
C VAL A 67 -11.39 4.15 -3.37
N LYS A 68 -10.77 3.60 -2.34
CA LYS A 68 -9.65 4.22 -1.62
C LYS A 68 -8.33 3.81 -2.28
N PHE A 69 -7.33 4.69 -2.16
CA PHE A 69 -5.96 4.38 -2.58
C PHE A 69 -5.14 3.77 -1.44
N LEU A 70 -4.32 2.78 -1.78
CA LEU A 70 -3.30 2.18 -0.93
C LEU A 70 -1.92 2.43 -1.56
N PRO A 71 -1.30 3.60 -1.30
CA PRO A 71 0.08 3.86 -1.70
C PRO A 71 1.02 2.78 -1.21
N ASN A 72 1.90 2.31 -2.08
CA ASN A 72 2.92 1.31 -1.74
C ASN A 72 4.34 1.80 -2.03
N SER A 73 5.30 1.24 -1.29
CA SER A 73 6.72 1.53 -1.40
C SER A 73 7.45 0.61 -2.38
N ALA A 74 6.77 0.15 -3.44
CA ALA A 74 7.41 -0.67 -4.46
C ALA A 74 8.67 0.03 -5.02
N GLY A 75 9.77 -0.72 -5.06
CA GLY A 75 11.08 -0.21 -5.45
C GLY A 75 11.91 0.41 -4.32
N CYS A 76 11.42 0.44 -3.08
CA CYS A 76 12.26 0.71 -1.91
C CYS A 76 13.01 -0.56 -1.49
N THR A 77 14.30 -0.41 -1.19
CA THR A 77 15.18 -1.50 -0.74
C THR A 77 15.70 -1.32 0.68
N THR A 78 15.42 -0.18 1.30
CA THR A 78 15.77 0.08 2.70
C THR A 78 14.59 0.67 3.47
N ALA A 79 14.63 0.55 4.80
CA ALA A 79 13.66 1.14 5.70
C ALA A 79 13.60 2.67 5.56
N GLU A 80 14.77 3.31 5.43
CA GLU A 80 14.89 4.77 5.33
C GLU A 80 14.21 5.31 4.07
N GLU A 81 14.36 4.61 2.93
CA GLU A 81 13.68 4.96 1.69
C GLU A 81 12.16 4.87 1.85
N ALA A 82 11.65 3.78 2.44
CA ALA A 82 10.22 3.59 2.63
C ALA A 82 9.64 4.64 3.60
N ILE A 83 10.34 4.93 4.71
CA ILE A 83 9.93 5.95 5.68
C ILE A 83 9.84 7.31 5.00
N THR A 84 10.88 7.70 4.25
CA THR A 84 10.94 8.99 3.55
C THR A 84 9.83 9.10 2.52
N LEU A 85 9.65 8.05 1.71
CA LEU A 85 8.61 7.99 0.69
C LEU A 85 7.21 8.18 1.29
N PHE A 86 6.87 7.47 2.37
CA PHE A 86 5.53 7.55 2.94
C PHE A 86 5.27 8.85 3.67
N ARG A 87 6.26 9.44 4.34
CA ARG A 87 6.14 10.80 4.90
C ARG A 87 5.82 11.80 3.79
N LEU A 88 6.58 11.80 2.70
CA LEU A 88 6.31 12.68 1.54
C LEU A 88 4.95 12.41 0.91
N THR A 89 4.56 11.13 0.78
CA THR A 89 3.25 10.74 0.24
C THR A 89 2.12 11.30 1.08
N ARG A 90 2.22 11.20 2.41
CA ARG A 90 1.22 11.74 3.32
C ARG A 90 1.16 13.26 3.28
N GLU A 91 2.30 13.95 3.22
CA GLU A 91 2.30 15.41 3.04
C GLU A 91 1.63 15.85 1.73
N ALA A 92 1.83 15.10 0.65
CA ALA A 92 1.28 15.43 -0.66
C ALA A 92 -0.20 15.06 -0.83
N THR A 93 -0.67 14.00 -0.17
CA THR A 93 -2.00 13.40 -0.44
C THR A 93 -2.94 13.36 0.77
N GLY A 94 -2.39 13.54 1.98
CA GLY A 94 -3.11 13.32 3.24
C GLY A 94 -3.38 11.85 3.57
N ILE A 95 -2.92 10.89 2.76
CA ILE A 95 -3.19 9.46 2.97
C ILE A 95 -2.24 8.87 4.02
N ASP A 96 -2.80 8.25 5.07
CA ASP A 96 -2.04 7.51 6.09
C ASP A 96 -2.18 5.99 6.01
N LEU A 97 -3.06 5.46 5.16
CA LEU A 97 -3.17 4.03 4.88
C LEU A 97 -2.15 3.61 3.82
N ILE A 98 -1.21 2.74 4.16
CA ILE A 98 -0.07 2.41 3.29
C ILE A 98 0.19 0.90 3.20
N LYS A 99 0.65 0.44 2.03
CA LYS A 99 1.22 -0.90 1.84
C LYS A 99 2.74 -0.80 1.94
N LEU A 100 3.28 -1.17 3.11
CA LEU A 100 4.71 -1.18 3.35
C LEU A 100 5.34 -2.42 2.71
N GLU A 101 6.27 -2.18 1.80
CA GLU A 101 6.99 -3.18 1.03
C GLU A 101 8.46 -2.74 0.89
N VAL A 102 9.38 -3.51 1.49
CA VAL A 102 10.83 -3.32 1.32
C VAL A 102 11.40 -4.58 0.71
N ILE A 103 11.99 -4.47 -0.48
CA ILE A 103 12.43 -5.63 -1.27
C ILE A 103 13.92 -5.90 -1.05
N GLY A 104 14.24 -7.13 -0.64
CA GLY A 104 15.62 -7.58 -0.44
C GLY A 104 16.27 -8.13 -1.72
N ASP A 105 15.49 -8.79 -2.58
CA ASP A 105 15.97 -9.27 -3.89
C ASP A 105 15.14 -8.67 -5.02
N THR A 106 15.62 -7.56 -5.56
CA THR A 106 14.97 -6.83 -6.66
C THR A 106 15.20 -7.47 -8.03
N ALA A 107 16.23 -8.32 -8.17
CA ALA A 107 16.69 -8.81 -9.46
C ALA A 107 15.95 -10.07 -9.91
N LYS A 108 15.51 -10.91 -8.96
CA LYS A 108 14.98 -12.23 -9.30
C LYS A 108 13.62 -12.52 -8.67
N THR A 109 13.52 -12.40 -7.35
CA THR A 109 12.35 -12.95 -6.63
C THR A 109 11.35 -11.91 -6.17
N LEU A 110 11.75 -10.64 -6.05
CA LEU A 110 10.96 -9.60 -5.37
C LEU A 110 10.61 -10.00 -3.92
N TYR A 111 11.47 -10.79 -3.28
CA TYR A 111 11.27 -11.26 -1.92
C TYR A 111 11.51 -10.14 -0.91
N PRO A 112 10.69 -10.02 0.15
CA PRO A 112 10.81 -8.94 1.11
C PRO A 112 12.07 -9.06 1.98
N ASP A 113 12.72 -7.95 2.26
CA ASP A 113 13.61 -7.83 3.42
C ASP A 113 12.75 -7.53 4.65
N VAL A 114 12.44 -8.56 5.41
CA VAL A 114 11.51 -8.45 6.55
C VAL A 114 12.13 -7.68 7.72
N ILE A 115 13.46 -7.65 7.84
CA ILE A 115 14.14 -6.90 8.91
C ILE A 115 14.05 -5.41 8.62
N GLU A 116 14.31 -4.99 7.38
CA GLU A 116 14.09 -3.60 6.96
C GLU A 116 12.60 -3.22 7.04
N THR A 117 11.70 -4.14 6.69
CA THR A 117 10.25 -3.91 6.81
C THR A 117 9.83 -3.66 8.26
N ILE A 118 10.32 -4.44 9.23
CA ILE A 118 10.02 -4.24 10.65
C ILE A 118 10.53 -2.87 11.13
N LYS A 119 11.77 -2.49 10.78
CA LYS A 119 12.34 -1.18 11.15
C LYS A 119 11.48 -0.02 10.63
N ALA A 120 11.06 -0.09 9.37
CA ALA A 120 10.19 0.92 8.79
C ALA A 120 8.81 0.94 9.47
N CYS A 121 8.26 -0.24 9.77
CA CYS A 121 6.97 -0.38 10.43
C CYS A 121 6.96 0.31 11.81
N GLU A 122 7.96 0.09 12.65
CA GLU A 122 8.05 0.71 13.99
C GLU A 122 8.10 2.24 13.94
N VAL A 123 8.78 2.81 12.95
CA VAL A 123 8.86 4.27 12.77
C VAL A 123 7.54 4.80 12.25
N LEU A 124 7.00 4.22 11.19
CA LEU A 124 5.76 4.69 10.56
C LEU A 124 4.54 4.50 11.47
N ALA A 125 4.52 3.46 12.31
CA ALA A 125 3.45 3.26 13.29
C ALA A 125 3.45 4.38 14.34
N ARG A 126 4.64 4.78 14.83
CA ARG A 126 4.79 5.94 15.73
C ARG A 126 4.40 7.26 15.07
N ASP A 127 4.63 7.37 13.77
CA ASP A 127 4.19 8.52 12.99
C ASP A 127 2.67 8.52 12.71
N GLY A 128 1.93 7.49 13.14
CA GLY A 128 0.47 7.41 13.02
C GLY A 128 -0.05 6.88 11.68
N PHE A 129 0.77 6.16 10.91
CA PHE A 129 0.32 5.47 9.70
C PHE A 129 -0.50 4.22 10.03
N THR A 130 -1.49 3.91 9.20
CA THR A 130 -2.15 2.60 9.18
C THR A 130 -1.42 1.70 8.19
N ILE A 131 -0.64 0.75 8.69
CA ILE A 131 0.31 -0.02 7.88
C ILE A 131 -0.25 -1.40 7.54
N MET A 132 -0.26 -1.73 6.25
CA MET A 132 -0.41 -3.08 5.75
C MET A 132 0.97 -3.58 5.30
N ALA A 133 1.57 -4.51 6.03
CA ALA A 133 2.96 -4.93 5.79
C ALA A 133 3.03 -6.16 4.87
N TYR A 134 3.71 -6.03 3.73
CA TYR A 134 4.09 -7.17 2.89
C TYR A 134 5.27 -7.92 3.52
N THR A 135 5.15 -9.23 3.63
CA THR A 135 6.11 -10.09 4.35
C THR A 135 6.18 -11.48 3.74
N SER A 136 7.14 -12.29 4.19
CA SER A 136 7.15 -13.73 3.94
C SER A 136 6.10 -14.48 4.76
N ASP A 137 5.92 -15.76 4.45
CA ASP A 137 5.02 -16.70 5.14
C ASP A 137 5.55 -17.16 6.51
N ASP A 138 6.58 -16.50 7.03
CA ASP A 138 7.15 -16.79 8.33
C ASP A 138 6.21 -16.27 9.45
N PRO A 139 5.58 -17.17 10.24
CA PRO A 139 4.64 -16.77 11.28
C PRO A 139 5.30 -15.99 12.42
N ILE A 140 6.60 -16.21 12.67
CA ILE A 140 7.37 -15.46 13.67
C ILE A 140 7.55 -14.02 13.19
N MET A 141 7.89 -13.84 11.91
CA MET A 141 8.01 -12.50 11.35
C MET A 141 6.67 -11.76 11.28
N ALA A 142 5.59 -12.45 10.93
CA ALA A 142 4.25 -11.88 10.98
C ALA A 142 3.90 -11.36 12.39
N LYS A 143 4.21 -12.14 13.44
CA LYS A 143 4.01 -11.72 14.84
C LYS A 143 4.88 -10.53 15.24
N ARG A 144 6.10 -10.45 14.72
CA ARG A 144 6.98 -9.29 14.94
C ARG A 144 6.45 -8.03 14.26
N LEU A 145 5.91 -8.13 13.05
CA LEU A 145 5.28 -7.01 12.35
C LEU A 145 4.02 -6.53 13.06
N GLU A 146 3.17 -7.44 13.53
CA GLU A 146 2.04 -7.09 14.40
C GLU A 146 2.51 -6.31 15.64
N SER A 147 3.55 -6.81 16.32
CA SER A 147 4.14 -6.15 17.51
C SER A 147 4.76 -4.79 17.18
N ALA A 148 5.29 -4.62 15.96
CA ALA A 148 5.85 -3.36 15.47
C ALA A 148 4.78 -2.31 15.11
N GLY A 149 3.49 -2.67 15.15
CA GLY A 149 2.38 -1.76 14.90
C GLY A 149 1.72 -1.90 13.52
N ALA A 150 1.98 -2.99 12.78
CA ALA A 150 1.25 -3.26 11.54
C ALA A 150 -0.24 -3.46 11.83
N ALA A 151 -1.11 -2.76 11.10
CA ALA A 151 -2.56 -2.92 11.18
C ALA A 151 -3.04 -4.17 10.41
N ALA A 152 -2.27 -4.62 9.43
CA ALA A 152 -2.45 -5.89 8.75
C ALA A 152 -1.10 -6.49 8.34
N VAL A 153 -1.01 -7.81 8.35
CA VAL A 153 0.12 -8.59 7.80
C VAL A 153 -0.33 -9.29 6.52
N MET A 154 0.50 -9.19 5.48
CA MET A 154 0.22 -9.73 4.15
C MET A 154 1.38 -10.66 3.75
N PRO A 155 1.32 -11.95 4.12
CA PRO A 155 2.30 -12.95 3.68
C PRO A 155 2.20 -13.21 2.16
N LEU A 156 3.22 -13.86 1.61
CA LEU A 156 3.33 -14.24 0.20
C LEU A 156 2.41 -15.43 -0.14
#